data_AF-A0A7V0ZHN4-F1
#
_entry.id   AF-A0A7V0ZHN4-F1
#
_cell.length_a   1.000
_cell.length_b   1.000
_cell.length_c   1.000
_cell.angle_alpha   90.00
_cell.angle_beta   90.00
_cell.angle_gamma   90.00
#
_symmetry.space_group_name_H-M   'P 1'
#
loop_
_entity.id
_entity.type
_entity.pdbx_description
1 polymer ?
#
loop_
_entity_poly.entity_id
_entity_poly.type
_entity_poly.pdbx_seq_one_letter_code
_entity_poly.pdbx_strand_id
1 'polypeptide(L)'
;MADEGWYILDKKYFGMDKWKLKFLQGGTHGYDNELRSMHAIFLADGPAFKDGYTRSTFENIHIYSLIAEILGLKPYEKIDGKLEKISDVLKDD
;
A
#
# COMPACT_ATOMS: atom_id res chain seq x y z
N MET A 1 13.51 5.62 -10.73
CA MET A 1 12.06 5.39 -10.89
C MET A 1 11.54 6.39 -11.91
N ALA A 2 10.38 6.17 -12.53
CA ALA A 2 9.76 7.24 -13.32
C ALA A 2 9.13 8.28 -12.39
N ASP A 3 9.13 9.55 -12.78
CA ASP A 3 8.34 10.58 -12.10
C ASP A 3 6.85 10.33 -12.30
N GLU A 4 6.01 10.80 -11.37
CA GLU A 4 4.55 10.64 -11.46
C GLU A 4 4.00 11.17 -12.79
N GLY A 5 3.15 10.37 -13.46
CA GLY A 5 2.59 10.69 -14.76
C GLY A 5 3.52 10.40 -15.95
N TRP A 6 4.78 10.03 -15.70
CA TRP A 6 5.73 9.64 -16.74
C TRP A 6 5.83 8.12 -16.89
N TYR A 7 6.36 7.70 -18.04
CA TYR A 7 6.61 6.30 -18.37
C TYR A 7 8.06 6.15 -18.83
N ILE A 8 8.72 5.07 -18.42
CA ILE A 8 9.98 4.62 -19.00
C ILE A 8 9.66 3.58 -20.07
N LEU A 9 10.02 3.89 -21.31
CA LEU A 9 9.70 3.05 -22.47
C LEU A 9 10.98 2.66 -23.21
N ASP A 10 10.96 1.47 -23.80
CA ASP A 10 12.01 1.03 -24.72
C ASP A 10 12.07 1.92 -25.97
N LYS A 11 13.27 2.05 -26.57
CA LYS A 11 13.50 2.87 -27.77
C LYS A 11 12.58 2.52 -28.94
N LYS A 12 12.12 1.26 -29.07
CA LYS A 12 11.21 0.86 -30.15
C LYS A 12 9.87 1.61 -30.17
N TYR A 13 9.50 2.27 -29.06
CA TYR A 13 8.27 3.05 -28.95
C TYR A 13 8.43 4.53 -29.35
N PHE A 14 9.65 4.99 -29.63
CA PHE A 14 9.93 6.39 -29.96
C PHE A 14 9.46 6.71 -31.38
N GLY A 15 8.67 7.78 -31.53
CA GLY A 15 8.10 8.20 -32.81
C GLY A 15 6.92 7.33 -33.29
N MET A 16 6.46 6.35 -32.49
CA MET A 16 5.23 5.62 -32.78
C MET A 16 4.02 6.55 -32.71
N ASP A 17 3.05 6.29 -33.59
CA ASP A 17 1.81 7.06 -33.60
C ASP A 17 1.02 6.87 -32.30
N LYS A 18 0.25 7.90 -31.94
CA LYS A 18 -0.54 7.94 -30.72
C LYS A 18 -1.56 6.79 -30.59
N TRP A 19 -2.00 6.20 -31.70
CA TRP A 19 -2.97 5.10 -31.67
C TRP A 19 -2.32 3.78 -31.26
N LYS A 20 -1.06 3.56 -31.65
CA LYS A 20 -0.27 2.42 -31.15
C LYS A 20 0.23 2.61 -29.71
N LEU A 21 0.25 3.85 -29.21
CA LEU A 21 0.55 4.19 -27.81
C LEU A 21 -0.70 4.35 -26.94
N LYS A 22 -1.87 3.87 -27.38
CA LYS A 22 -3.13 4.00 -26.63
C LYS A 22 -3.07 3.39 -25.23
N PHE A 23 -2.21 2.39 -24.99
CA PHE A 23 -2.02 1.78 -23.66
C PHE A 23 -1.41 2.75 -22.63
N LEU A 24 -0.82 3.87 -23.06
CA LEU A 24 -0.34 4.96 -22.20
C LEU A 24 -1.44 5.97 -21.87
N GLN A 25 -2.64 5.81 -22.41
CA GLN A 25 -3.77 6.69 -22.14
C GLN A 25 -4.56 6.16 -20.94
N GLY A 26 -4.63 6.94 -19.86
CA GLY A 26 -5.39 6.60 -18.64
C GLY A 26 -4.58 6.87 -17.37
N GLY A 27 -5.12 6.43 -16.23
CA GLY A 27 -4.38 6.39 -14.98
C GLY A 27 -3.44 5.19 -14.93
N THR A 28 -2.32 5.33 -14.24
CA THR A 28 -1.37 4.24 -13.97
C THR A 28 -0.84 4.34 -12.55
N HIS A 29 -0.03 3.36 -12.13
CA HIS A 29 0.51 3.26 -10.78
C HIS A 29 1.88 2.58 -10.80
N GLY A 30 2.52 2.48 -9.63
CA GLY A 30 3.86 1.90 -9.48
C GLY A 30 4.98 2.94 -9.48
N TYR A 31 4.63 4.19 -9.16
CA TYR A 31 5.57 5.25 -8.81
C TYR A 31 6.03 5.12 -7.35
N ASP A 32 6.80 6.10 -6.88
CA ASP A 32 7.28 6.17 -5.49
C ASP A 32 6.10 6.02 -4.50
N ASN A 33 6.26 5.14 -3.51
CA ASN A 33 5.20 4.82 -2.55
C ASN A 33 4.92 5.95 -1.55
N GLU A 34 5.79 6.96 -1.44
CA GLU A 34 5.53 8.17 -0.65
C GLU A 34 4.56 9.15 -1.34
N LEU A 35 4.28 8.95 -2.62
CA LEU A 35 3.31 9.77 -3.35
C LEU A 35 1.89 9.45 -2.88
N ARG A 36 1.14 10.50 -2.51
CA ARG A 36 -0.25 10.37 -2.01
C ARG A 36 -1.18 9.65 -3.00
N SER A 37 -0.93 9.75 -4.31
CA SER A 37 -1.69 9.04 -5.34
C SER A 37 -1.47 7.52 -5.35
N MET A 38 -0.35 7.05 -4.79
CA MET A 38 -0.01 5.63 -4.65
C MET A 38 -0.46 5.04 -3.30
N HIS A 39 -0.97 5.86 -2.39
CA HIS A 39 -1.46 5.39 -1.10
C HIS A 39 -2.73 4.55 -1.26
N ALA A 40 -2.80 3.47 -0.48
CA ALA A 40 -3.98 2.61 -0.38
C ALA A 40 -4.93 3.06 0.74
N ILE A 41 -6.11 2.45 0.78
CA ILE A 41 -7.10 2.63 1.85
C ILE A 41 -6.94 1.50 2.86
N PHE A 42 -6.99 1.84 4.15
CA PHE A 42 -7.15 0.89 5.24
C PHE A 42 -8.43 1.22 6.01
N LEU A 43 -9.33 0.25 6.12
CA LEU A 43 -10.55 0.32 6.92
C LEU A 43 -10.68 -1.00 7.69
N ALA A 44 -10.94 -0.89 8.99
CA ALA A 44 -11.07 -2.04 9.88
C ALA A 44 -12.33 -1.88 10.73
N ASP A 45 -13.11 -2.94 10.81
CA ASP A 45 -14.35 -3.01 11.60
C ASP A 45 -14.45 -4.42 12.19
N GLY A 46 -14.78 -4.51 13.48
CA GLY A 46 -14.86 -5.77 14.20
C GLY A 46 -14.46 -5.69 15.67
N PRO A 47 -14.67 -6.77 16.44
CA PRO A 47 -14.54 -6.75 17.89
C PRO A 47 -13.12 -6.48 18.40
N ALA A 48 -12.10 -6.80 17.61
CA ALA A 48 -10.70 -6.54 17.96
C ALA A 48 -10.28 -5.07 17.78
N PHE A 49 -10.98 -4.31 16.94
CA PHE A 49 -10.61 -2.94 16.58
C PHE A 49 -11.30 -1.90 17.45
N LYS A 50 -10.63 -0.76 17.66
CA LYS A 50 -11.21 0.41 18.35
C LYS A 50 -12.33 1.03 17.49
N ASP A 51 -13.45 1.36 18.14
CA ASP A 51 -14.59 2.00 17.49
C ASP A 51 -14.33 3.50 17.26
N GLY A 52 -14.67 4.00 16.07
CA GLY A 52 -14.53 5.42 15.72
C GLY A 52 -13.08 5.94 15.71
N TYR A 53 -12.10 5.05 15.68
CA TYR A 53 -10.68 5.40 15.70
C TYR A 53 -10.17 5.82 14.32
N THR A 54 -9.33 6.86 14.27
CA THR A 54 -8.67 7.33 13.04
C THR A 54 -7.22 7.64 13.36
N ARG A 55 -6.32 7.34 12.41
CA ARG A 55 -4.89 7.59 12.52
C ARG A 55 -4.29 8.12 11.22
N SER A 56 -3.04 8.57 11.32
CA SER A 56 -2.23 8.94 10.16
C SER A 56 -1.83 7.70 9.33
N THR A 57 -1.33 7.93 8.12
CA THR A 57 -0.86 6.86 7.22
C THR A 57 0.24 6.01 7.84
N PHE A 58 0.34 4.77 7.39
CA PHE A 58 1.35 3.79 7.82
C PHE A 58 1.66 2.81 6.69
N GLU A 59 2.77 2.08 6.79
CA GLU A 59 3.13 1.10 5.77
C GLU A 59 2.32 -0.21 5.87
N ASN A 60 1.83 -0.70 4.73
CA ASN A 60 1.02 -1.92 4.67
C ASN A 60 1.77 -3.20 5.09
N ILE A 61 3.10 -3.18 5.14
CA ILE A 61 3.93 -4.31 5.59
C ILE A 61 3.63 -4.73 7.03
N HIS A 62 3.04 -3.85 7.85
CA HIS A 62 2.67 -4.14 9.23
C HIS A 62 1.36 -4.92 9.37
N ILE A 63 0.56 -5.03 8.30
CA ILE A 63 -0.77 -5.67 8.33
C ILE A 63 -0.67 -7.17 8.63
N TYR A 64 0.36 -7.86 8.14
CA TYR A 64 0.53 -9.28 8.43
C TYR A 64 0.70 -9.53 9.94
N SER A 65 1.54 -8.74 10.62
CA SER A 65 1.75 -8.85 12.07
C SER A 65 0.46 -8.55 12.84
N LEU A 66 -0.32 -7.57 12.40
CA LEU A 66 -1.64 -7.24 12.97
C LEU A 66 -2.63 -8.42 12.85
N ILE A 67 -2.72 -9.04 11.67
CA ILE A 67 -3.63 -10.17 11.45
C ILE A 67 -3.19 -11.38 12.28
N ALA A 68 -1.88 -11.65 12.37
CA ALA A 68 -1.36 -12.73 13.20
C ALA A 68 -1.73 -12.54 14.67
N GLU A 69 -1.61 -11.31 15.20
CA GLU A 69 -1.99 -10.96 16.57
C GLU A 69 -3.49 -11.23 16.82
N ILE A 70 -4.37 -10.71 15.95
CA ILE A 70 -5.83 -10.90 16.08
C ILE A 70 -6.22 -12.39 16.09
N LEU A 71 -5.49 -13.21 15.34
CA LEU A 71 -5.73 -14.65 15.24
C LEU A 71 -5.01 -15.48 16.32
N GLY A 72 -4.22 -14.86 17.21
CA GLY A 72 -3.42 -15.56 18.21
C GLY A 72 -2.31 -16.44 17.61
N LEU A 73 -1.79 -16.07 16.44
CA LEU A 73 -0.77 -16.82 15.73
C LEU A 73 0.63 -16.27 16.03
N LYS A 74 1.61 -17.16 16.17
CA LYS A 74 3.02 -16.74 16.15
C LYS A 74 3.39 -16.30 14.71
N PRO A 75 3.78 -15.03 14.48
CA PRO A 75 4.15 -14.57 13.15
C PRO A 75 5.45 -15.22 12.67
N TYR A 76 5.62 -15.32 11.35
CA TYR A 76 6.89 -15.72 10.76
C TYR A 76 8.00 -14.70 11.11
N GLU A 77 9.17 -15.17 11.52
CA GLU A 77 10.21 -14.31 12.11
C GLU A 77 10.99 -13.47 11.08
N LYS A 78 10.97 -13.84 9.79
CA LYS A 78 11.70 -13.09 8.74
C LYS A 78 10.74 -12.21 7.93
N ILE A 79 10.15 -11.24 8.62
CA ILE A 79 9.29 -10.20 8.04
C ILE A 79 9.82 -8.82 8.44
N ASP A 80 9.56 -7.82 7.60
CA ASP A 80 9.89 -6.42 7.92
C ASP A 80 8.80 -5.75 8.77
N GLY A 81 7.61 -6.34 8.81
CA GLY A 81 6.44 -5.86 9.54
C GLY A 81 6.62 -5.91 11.05
N LYS A 82 6.25 -4.83 11.74
CA LYS A 82 6.37 -4.68 13.20
C LYS A 82 5.00 -4.39 13.79
N LEU A 83 4.56 -5.21 14.74
CA LEU A 83 3.24 -5.08 15.36
C LEU A 83 3.10 -3.72 16.07
N GLU A 84 4.18 -3.23 16.69
CA GLU A 84 4.22 -1.99 17.46
C GLU A 84 3.95 -0.74 16.61
N LYS A 85 4.01 -0.86 15.27
CA LYS A 85 3.72 0.23 14.33
C LYS A 85 2.24 0.37 13.98
N ILE A 86 1.43 -0.61 14.35
CA ILE A 86 0.01 -0.69 13.97
C ILE A 86 -0.90 -1.17 15.10
N SER A 87 -0.39 -1.70 16.22
CA SER A 87 -1.20 -2.20 17.33
C SER A 87 -2.07 -1.12 17.98
N ASP A 88 -1.80 0.16 17.73
CA ASP A 88 -2.64 1.28 18.17
C ASP A 88 -4.09 1.21 17.67
N VAL A 89 -4.37 0.45 16.60
CA VAL A 89 -5.73 0.23 16.07
C VAL A 89 -6.56 -0.77 16.87
N LEU A 90 -5.92 -1.62 17.68
CA LEU A 90 -6.59 -2.64 18.48
C LEU A 90 -7.14 -2.05 19.78
N LYS A 91 -8.21 -2.63 20.31
CA LYS A 91 -8.73 -2.31 21.65
C LYS A 91 -7.68 -2.66 22.71
N ASP A 92 -7.65 -1.87 23.77
CA ASP A 92 -6.86 -2.19 24.96
C ASP A 92 -7.67 -3.23 25.75
N ASP A 93 -7.05 -4.36 26.14
CA ASP A 93 -7.68 -5.37 26.99
C ASP A 93 -7.89 -4.88 28.44
#